data_AF-A0AB34CBP4-F1
#
_entry.id   AF-A0AB34CBP4-F1
#
_cell.length_a   1.000
_cell.length_b   1.000
_cell.length_c   1.000
_cell.angle_alpha   90.00
_cell.angle_beta   90.00
_cell.angle_gamma   90.00
#
_symmetry.space_group_name_H-M   'P 1'
#
loop_
_entity.id
_entity.type
_entity.pdbx_description
1 polymer ?
#
loop_
_entity_poly.entity_id
_entity_poly.type
_entity_poly.pdbx_seq_one_letter_code
_entity_poly.pdbx_strand_id
1 'polypeptide(L)'
;MQLDPASGWCHGVRHCPSPNFNARPADEISLLVIHNISLPPAQFATGKVQEFFQNRLDVTEHPYFAGIADLRVSAHFLIERDGTVTQFVSCLDRAWHAG
;
A
#
# COMPACT_ATOMS: atom_id res chain seq x y z
N MET A 1 12.50 -12.07 1.09
CA MET A 1 11.99 -11.12 0.08
C MET A 1 13.00 -11.04 -1.05
N GLN A 2 12.62 -11.38 -2.27
CA GLN A 2 13.45 -11.24 -3.46
C GLN A 2 12.62 -10.59 -4.56
N LEU A 3 13.04 -9.43 -5.06
CA LEU A 3 12.34 -8.72 -6.14
C LEU A 3 12.58 -9.43 -7.47
N ASP A 4 11.51 -9.76 -8.19
CA ASP A 4 11.57 -10.09 -9.60
C ASP A 4 11.59 -8.78 -10.42
N PRO A 5 12.70 -8.45 -11.10
CA PRO A 5 12.80 -7.21 -11.86
C PRO A 5 11.90 -7.18 -13.09
N ALA A 6 11.46 -8.33 -13.61
CA ALA A 6 10.61 -8.38 -14.80
C ALA A 6 9.14 -8.06 -14.47
N SER A 7 8.63 -8.54 -13.35
CA SER A 7 7.25 -8.27 -12.91
C SER A 7 7.13 -7.11 -11.92
N GLY A 8 8.23 -6.74 -11.25
CA GLY A 8 8.24 -5.79 -10.14
C GLY A 8 7.61 -6.32 -8.85
N TRP A 9 7.29 -7.62 -8.78
CA TRP A 9 6.75 -8.27 -7.59
C TRP A 9 7.83 -9.03 -6.82
N CYS A 10 7.73 -9.02 -5.50
CA CYS A 10 8.65 -9.71 -4.61
C CYS A 10 8.15 -11.12 -4.29
N HIS A 11 9.05 -12.09 -4.31
CA HIS A 11 8.81 -13.43 -3.77
C HIS A 11 9.02 -13.47 -2.25
N GLY A 12 8.29 -14.36 -1.58
CA GLY A 12 8.41 -14.58 -0.13
C GLY A 12 7.86 -13.43 0.72
N VAL A 13 6.90 -12.66 0.20
CA VAL A 13 6.13 -11.63 0.92
C VAL A 13 4.65 -11.85 0.68
N ARG A 14 3.78 -11.23 1.48
CA ARG A 14 2.34 -11.27 1.25
C ARG A 14 2.00 -10.39 0.05
N HIS A 15 1.22 -10.91 -0.90
CA HIS A 15 0.64 -10.09 -1.96
C HIS A 15 -0.79 -9.70 -1.60
N CYS A 16 -1.11 -8.43 -1.80
CA CYS A 16 -2.42 -7.87 -1.54
C CYS A 16 -2.76 -6.84 -2.63
N PRO A 17 -2.96 -7.27 -3.90
CA PRO A 17 -3.00 -6.37 -5.04
C PRO A 17 -4.04 -5.26 -4.89
N SER A 18 -3.58 -4.00 -4.98
CA SER A 18 -4.44 -2.82 -4.95
C SER A 18 -4.89 -2.47 -6.37
N PRO A 19 -6.15 -2.01 -6.57
CA PRO A 19 -6.58 -1.44 -7.85
C PRO A 19 -6.11 0.01 -8.05
N ASN A 20 -5.51 0.64 -7.03
CA ASN A 20 -5.16 2.06 -7.03
C ASN A 20 -3.74 2.26 -7.56
N PHE A 21 -3.56 2.14 -8.87
CA PHE A 21 -2.29 2.43 -9.54
C PHE A 21 -2.53 2.78 -11.00
N ASN A 22 -1.48 3.26 -11.67
CA ASN A 22 -1.46 3.39 -13.12
C ASN A 22 -0.03 3.25 -13.66
N ALA A 23 0.11 3.25 -14.98
CA ALA A 23 1.42 3.24 -15.62
C ALA A 23 2.25 4.47 -15.22
N ARG A 24 3.56 4.27 -15.09
CA ARG A 24 4.51 5.38 -14.94
C ARG A 24 4.58 6.15 -16.27
N PRO A 25 4.68 7.49 -16.25
CA PRO A 25 4.88 8.26 -17.47
C PRO A 25 6.23 8.01 -18.15
N ALA A 26 7.26 7.70 -17.34
CA ALA A 26 8.56 7.25 -17.76
C ALA A 26 8.92 6.04 -16.88
N ASP A 27 9.43 4.96 -17.49
CA ASP A 27 9.70 3.68 -16.80
C ASP A 27 10.85 3.74 -15.77
N GLU A 28 11.34 4.94 -15.43
CA GLU A 28 12.41 5.15 -14.47
C GLU A 28 11.89 5.12 -13.02
N ILE A 29 12.62 4.41 -12.17
CA ILE A 29 12.45 4.41 -10.71
C ILE A 29 13.80 4.78 -10.09
N SER A 30 13.91 6.01 -9.60
CA SER A 30 15.17 6.54 -9.04
C SER A 30 15.04 7.13 -7.64
N LEU A 31 13.86 7.03 -7.00
CA LEU A 31 13.59 7.55 -5.67
C LEU A 31 12.87 6.52 -4.78
N LEU A 32 13.30 6.41 -3.53
CA LEU A 32 12.58 5.74 -2.46
C LEU A 32 11.96 6.78 -1.53
N VAL A 33 10.65 6.71 -1.33
CA VAL A 33 9.91 7.55 -0.37
C VAL A 33 9.43 6.68 0.79
N ILE A 34 9.74 7.08 2.02
CA ILE A 34 9.36 6.35 3.24
C ILE A 34 8.19 7.06 3.91
N HIS A 35 7.10 6.33 4.10
CA HIS A 35 5.91 6.78 4.83
C HIS A 35 5.69 5.93 6.09
N ASN A 36 4.90 6.45 7.03
CA ASN A 36 4.32 5.65 8.11
C ASN A 36 2.79 5.75 8.06
N ILE A 37 2.11 4.70 8.52
CA ILE A 37 0.66 4.65 8.61
C ILE A 37 0.23 3.66 9.70
N SER A 38 -0.88 3.95 10.34
CA SER A 38 -1.56 3.09 11.31
C SER A 38 -3.06 3.36 11.21
N LEU A 39 -3.88 2.34 11.06
CA LEU A 39 -5.33 2.48 10.95
C LEU A 39 -6.04 1.49 11.90
N PRO A 40 -6.92 1.93 12.82
CA PRO A 40 -7.09 3.32 13.24
C PRO A 40 -5.78 3.99 13.70
N PRO A 41 -5.73 5.33 13.86
CA PRO A 41 -4.53 6.03 14.28
C PRO A 41 -3.90 5.41 15.54
N ALA A 42 -2.58 5.21 15.52
CA ALA A 42 -1.77 4.56 16.55
C ALA A 42 -2.13 3.10 16.88
N GLN A 43 -2.96 2.43 16.07
CA GLN A 43 -3.27 1.01 16.19
C GLN A 43 -2.63 0.22 15.04
N PHE A 44 -2.01 -0.91 15.37
CA PHE A 44 -1.18 -1.71 14.45
C PHE A 44 -1.75 -3.12 14.26
N ALA A 45 -1.36 -3.80 13.17
CA ALA A 45 -1.77 -5.17 12.88
C ALA A 45 -3.30 -5.41 12.81
N THR A 46 -4.06 -4.40 12.42
CA THR A 46 -5.53 -4.42 12.37
C THR A 46 -6.09 -4.94 11.03
N GLY A 47 -5.27 -5.02 9.99
CA GLY A 47 -5.71 -5.30 8.62
C GLY A 47 -6.30 -4.09 7.87
N LYS A 48 -6.50 -2.95 8.54
CA LYS A 48 -7.21 -1.79 7.98
C LYS A 48 -6.41 -1.02 6.96
N VAL A 49 -5.08 -1.04 7.04
CA VAL A 49 -4.22 -0.44 6.00
C VAL A 49 -4.38 -1.20 4.68
N GLN A 50 -4.47 -2.53 4.75
CA GLN A 50 -4.66 -3.39 3.60
C GLN A 50 -6.03 -3.16 2.96
N GLU A 51 -7.09 -3.07 3.77
CA GLU A 51 -8.44 -2.73 3.30
C GLU A 51 -8.48 -1.34 2.67
N PHE A 52 -7.88 -0.34 3.31
CA PHE A 52 -7.82 1.03 2.84
C PHE A 52 -7.15 1.14 1.47
N PHE A 53 -5.97 0.55 1.30
CA PHE A 53 -5.28 0.54 0.00
C PHE A 53 -6.01 -0.26 -1.09
N GLN A 54 -7.03 -1.05 -0.76
CA GLN A 54 -7.86 -1.79 -1.73
C GLN A 54 -9.24 -1.17 -1.96
N ASN A 55 -9.53 0.01 -1.38
CA ASN A 55 -10.87 0.60 -1.36
C ASN A 55 -11.94 -0.31 -0.72
N ARG A 56 -11.55 -1.08 0.30
CA ARG A 56 -12.42 -2.02 1.03
C ARG A 56 -12.58 -1.68 2.51
N LEU A 57 -12.08 -0.53 2.94
CA LEU A 57 -12.18 -0.10 4.33
C LEU A 57 -13.64 0.16 4.70
N ASP A 58 -14.15 -0.55 5.71
CA ASP A 58 -15.46 -0.23 6.28
C ASP A 58 -15.35 1.06 7.11
N VAL A 59 -15.96 2.12 6.58
CA VAL A 59 -15.91 3.47 7.17
C VAL A 59 -16.69 3.59 8.47
N THR A 60 -17.54 2.61 8.79
CA THR A 60 -18.37 2.62 10.01
C THR A 60 -17.64 2.09 11.24
N GLU A 61 -16.52 1.39 11.06
CA GLU A 61 -15.78 0.76 12.16
C GLU A 61 -15.02 1.76 13.05
N HIS A 62 -14.68 2.94 12.54
CA HIS A 62 -13.98 3.96 13.33
C HIS A 62 -14.25 5.38 12.81
N PRO A 63 -14.51 6.38 13.68
CA PRO A 63 -14.84 7.76 13.25
C PRO A 63 -13.81 8.40 12.31
N TYR A 64 -12.53 8.07 12.48
CA TYR A 64 -11.45 8.53 11.60
C TYR A 64 -11.64 8.12 10.14
N PHE A 65 -12.23 6.95 9.88
CA PHE A 65 -12.34 6.39 8.54
C PHE A 65 -13.28 7.20 7.64
N ALA A 66 -14.29 7.85 8.22
CA ALA A 66 -15.18 8.74 7.48
C ALA A 66 -14.41 9.88 6.77
N GLY A 67 -13.33 10.39 7.38
CA GLY A 67 -12.52 11.47 6.79
C GLY A 67 -11.61 11.04 5.65
N ILE A 68 -11.40 9.74 5.45
CA ILE A 68 -10.54 9.17 4.40
C ILE A 68 -11.31 8.28 3.43
N ALA A 69 -12.64 8.20 3.55
CA ALA A 69 -13.50 7.29 2.81
C ALA A 69 -13.38 7.42 1.28
N ASP A 70 -13.26 8.65 0.78
CA ASP A 70 -13.21 8.94 -0.65
C ASP A 70 -11.80 8.88 -1.24
N LEU A 71 -10.77 8.71 -0.40
CA LEU A 71 -9.39 8.66 -0.85
C LEU A 71 -9.13 7.35 -1.58
N ARG A 72 -8.60 7.47 -2.79
CA ARG A 72 -8.05 6.34 -3.55
C ARG A 72 -6.54 6.44 -3.52
N VAL A 73 -5.93 5.69 -2.61
CA VAL A 73 -4.49 5.70 -2.39
C VAL A 73 -3.96 4.28 -2.26
N SER A 74 -2.67 4.13 -2.46
CA SER A 74 -1.95 2.87 -2.30
C SER A 74 -0.49 3.16 -2.02
N ALA A 75 0.26 2.14 -1.59
CA ALA A 75 1.71 2.16 -1.57
C ALA A 75 2.23 0.91 -2.27
N HIS A 76 3.52 0.88 -2.62
CA HIS A 76 4.14 -0.35 -3.13
C HIS A 76 4.18 -1.43 -2.04
N PHE A 77 4.65 -1.06 -0.84
CA PHE A 77 4.85 -1.97 0.28
C PHE A 77 4.30 -1.41 1.60
N LEU A 78 3.87 -2.31 2.47
CA LEU A 78 3.69 -2.09 3.91
C LEU A 78 4.61 -3.06 4.64
N ILE A 79 5.38 -2.55 5.59
CA ILE A 79 6.19 -3.35 6.51
C ILE A 79 5.57 -3.18 7.89
N GLU A 80 4.97 -4.25 8.40
CA GLU A 80 4.33 -4.26 9.71
C GLU A 80 5.38 -4.27 10.83
N ARG A 81 4.94 -4.04 12.07
CA ARG A 81 5.82 -3.92 13.24
C ARG A 81 6.63 -5.19 13.53
N ASP A 82 6.12 -6.35 13.14
CA ASP A 82 6.77 -7.66 13.26
C ASP A 82 7.73 -7.96 12.09
N GLY A 83 7.85 -7.05 11.12
CA GLY A 83 8.65 -7.24 9.90
C GLY A 83 7.90 -7.92 8.77
N THR A 84 6.62 -8.27 8.94
CA THR A 84 5.81 -8.84 7.86
C THR A 84 5.69 -7.83 6.72
N VAL A 85 6.08 -8.24 5.52
CA VAL A 85 6.01 -7.42 4.31
C VAL A 85 4.76 -7.78 3.51
N THR A 86 3.96 -6.77 3.19
CA THR A 86 2.87 -6.87 2.21
C THR A 86 3.18 -5.97 1.02
N GLN A 87 3.03 -6.49 -0.20
CA GLN A 87 3.13 -5.73 -1.44
C GLN A 87 1.74 -5.54 -2.06
N PHE A 88 1.42 -4.32 -2.49
CA PHE A 88 0.11 -3.99 -3.09
C PHE A 88 0.20 -3.65 -4.57
N VAL A 89 1.31 -3.06 -5.01
CA VAL A 89 1.50 -2.60 -6.40
C VAL A 89 2.89 -3.02 -6.85
N SER A 90 3.00 -3.47 -8.11
CA SER A 90 4.31 -3.72 -8.74
C SER A 90 5.22 -2.50 -8.60
N CYS A 91 6.51 -2.70 -8.39
CA CYS A 91 7.47 -1.59 -8.43
C CYS A 91 7.46 -0.88 -9.80
N LEU A 92 7.15 -1.59 -10.88
CA LEU A 92 7.15 -1.07 -12.25
C LEU A 92 5.96 -0.14 -12.52
N ASP A 93 4.84 -0.34 -11.83
CA ASP A 93 3.69 0.56 -11.87
C ASP A 93 3.87 1.76 -10.95
N ARG A 94 3.01 2.78 -11.07
CA ARG A 94 2.96 3.93 -10.17
C ARG A 94 1.84 3.75 -9.14
N ALA A 95 2.22 3.51 -7.88
CA ALA A 95 1.29 3.59 -6.74
C ALA A 95 0.93 5.05 -6.42
N TRP A 96 -0.20 5.27 -5.73
CA TRP A 96 -0.70 6.60 -5.39
C TRP A 96 -0.46 6.93 -3.91
N HIS A 97 0.79 7.28 -3.56
CA HIS A 97 1.22 7.52 -2.17
C HIS A 97 1.76 8.93 -1.87
N ALA A 98 2.05 9.75 -2.90
CA ALA A 98 2.82 11.00 -2.74
C ALA A 98 2.01 12.29 -3.03
N GLY A 99 0.69 12.18 -3.20
CA GLY A 99 -0.16 13.28 -3.66
C GLY A 99 -0.37 13.29 -5.17
#